data_AF-A0AAD5QU30-F1
#
_entry.id   AF-A0AAD5QU30-F1
#
_cell.length_a   1.000
_cell.length_b   1.000
_cell.length_c   1.000
_cell.angle_alpha   90.00
_cell.angle_beta   90.00
_cell.angle_gamma   90.00
#
_symmetry.space_group_name_H-M   'P 1'
#
loop_
_entity.id
_entity.type
_entity.pdbx_description
1 polymer ?
#
loop_
_entity_poly.entity_id
_entity_poly.type
_entity_poly.pdbx_seq_one_letter_code
_entity_poly.pdbx_strand_id
1 'polypeptide(L)'
;MLQKQAKENNGALPDNKTIAQFIGSDPSLTKFAKKAMPFVQMVKEQYEQKGPIALASACAFDQAAVLLENREYIENSLELDRFSSNTRMRLMSHP
;
A
#
# COMPACT_ATOMS: atom_id res chain seq x y z
N MET A 1 -1.52 -9.18 7.43
CA MET A 1 -2.70 -10.06 7.21
C MET A 1 -2.69 -10.66 5.80
N LEU A 2 -2.86 -9.89 4.72
CA LEU A 2 -2.89 -10.43 3.34
C LEU A 2 -1.59 -11.16 2.95
N GLN A 3 -0.42 -10.62 3.31
CA GLN A 3 0.87 -11.29 3.09
C GLN A 3 0.97 -12.65 3.80
N LYS A 4 0.38 -12.77 5.00
CA LYS A 4 0.33 -14.04 5.73
C LYS A 4 -0.56 -15.05 5.00
N GLN A 5 -1.75 -14.61 4.58
CA GLN A 5 -2.70 -15.44 3.82
C GLN A 5 -2.11 -15.95 2.49
N ALA A 6 -1.43 -15.09 1.73
CA ALA A 6 -0.76 -15.50 0.50
C ALA A 6 0.31 -16.58 0.76
N LYS A 7 1.11 -16.44 1.83
CA LYS A 7 2.12 -17.45 2.20
C LYS A 7 1.51 -18.79 2.59
N GLU A 8 0.40 -18.76 3.33
CA GLU A 8 -0.30 -19.96 3.80
C GLU A 8 -1.08 -20.67 2.68
N ASN A 9 -1.44 -19.95 1.61
CA ASN A 9 -2.23 -20.46 0.49
C ASN A 9 -1.40 -20.55 -0.81
N ASN A 10 -0.14 -21.02 -0.73
CA ASN A 10 0.74 -21.25 -1.89
C ASN A 10 0.88 -20.07 -2.86
N GLY A 11 0.90 -18.85 -2.34
CA GLY A 11 0.99 -17.63 -3.14
C GLY A 11 -0.33 -17.14 -3.73
N ALA A 12 -1.47 -17.72 -3.35
CA ALA A 12 -2.79 -17.25 -3.80
C ALA A 12 -3.50 -16.43 -2.71
N LEU A 13 -4.04 -15.28 -3.08
CA LEU A 13 -4.87 -14.48 -2.17
C LEU A 13 -6.27 -15.12 -2.02
N PRO A 14 -6.88 -15.07 -0.83
CA PRO A 14 -8.24 -15.54 -0.62
C PRO A 14 -9.28 -14.75 -1.44
N ASP A 15 -10.49 -15.30 -1.55
CA ASP A 15 -11.61 -14.62 -2.17
C ASP A 15 -12.14 -13.46 -1.31
N ASN A 16 -12.95 -12.58 -1.91
CA ASN A 16 -13.42 -11.35 -1.27
C ASN A 16 -14.30 -11.61 -0.04
N LYS A 17 -15.05 -12.72 -0.01
CA LYS A 17 -15.90 -13.10 1.13
C LYS A 17 -15.03 -13.47 2.33
N THR A 18 -13.99 -14.28 2.11
CA THR A 18 -13.06 -14.70 3.16
C THR A 18 -12.29 -13.49 3.73
N ILE A 19 -11.84 -12.56 2.88
CA ILE A 19 -11.17 -11.34 3.35
C ILE A 19 -12.13 -10.43 4.14
N ALA A 20 -13.37 -10.27 3.68
CA ALA A 20 -14.38 -9.48 4.39
C ALA A 20 -14.69 -10.05 5.78
N GLN A 21 -14.74 -11.38 5.92
CA GLN A 21 -14.89 -12.04 7.23
C GLN A 21 -13.73 -11.69 8.16
N PHE A 22 -12.49 -11.83 7.70
CA PHE A 22 -11.32 -11.47 8.52
C PHE A 22 -11.31 -10.00 8.97
N ILE A 23 -11.69 -9.07 8.07
CA ILE A 23 -11.80 -7.64 8.41
C ILE A 23 -12.91 -7.43 9.45
N GLY A 24 -14.03 -8.14 9.32
CA GLY A 24 -15.14 -8.07 10.27
C GLY A 24 -14.83 -8.71 11.63
N SER A 25 -13.91 -9.67 11.67
CA SER A 25 -13.46 -10.32 12.91
C SER A 25 -12.42 -9.52 13.69
N ASP A 26 -11.75 -8.55 13.05
CA ASP A 26 -10.74 -7.69 13.70
C ASP A 26 -11.39 -6.38 14.19
N PRO A 27 -11.54 -6.17 15.51
CA PRO A 27 -12.17 -4.98 16.07
C PRO A 27 -11.46 -3.68 15.66
N SER A 28 -10.16 -3.72 15.36
CA SER A 28 -9.40 -2.55 14.91
C SER A 28 -9.72 -2.14 13.46
N LEU A 29 -10.22 -3.08 12.65
CA LEU A 29 -10.52 -2.88 11.23
C LEU A 29 -12.02 -2.73 10.94
N THR A 30 -12.89 -3.24 11.82
CA THR A 30 -14.36 -3.16 11.66
C THR A 30 -14.87 -1.74 11.39
N LYS A 31 -14.34 -0.73 12.09
CA LYS A 31 -14.68 0.70 11.88
C LYS A 31 -14.33 1.20 10.47
N PHE A 32 -13.41 0.53 9.78
CA PHE A 32 -12.92 0.88 8.46
C PHE A 32 -13.41 -0.08 7.36
N ALA A 33 -14.23 -1.08 7.68
CA ALA A 33 -14.61 -2.16 6.77
C ALA A 33 -15.11 -1.67 5.40
N LYS A 34 -15.91 -0.58 5.37
CA LYS A 34 -16.40 0.03 4.12
C LYS A 34 -15.27 0.55 3.21
N LYS A 35 -14.17 1.05 3.78
CA LYS A 35 -12.99 1.52 3.04
C LYS A 35 -11.97 0.41 2.80
N ALA A 36 -11.97 -0.60 3.67
CA ALA A 36 -11.02 -1.71 3.60
C ALA A 36 -11.25 -2.58 2.35
N MET A 37 -12.50 -2.83 1.94
CA MET A 37 -12.77 -3.67 0.77
C MET A 37 -12.30 -3.04 -0.56
N PRO A 38 -12.56 -1.75 -0.86
CA PRO A 38 -11.96 -1.09 -2.04
C PRO A 38 -10.42 -1.14 -2.02
N PHE A 39 -9.81 -0.95 -0.84
CA PHE A 39 -8.35 -1.06 -0.69
C PHE A 39 -7.85 -2.48 -0.98
N VAL A 40 -8.52 -3.51 -0.45
CA VAL A 40 -8.20 -4.93 -0.73
C VAL A 40 -8.29 -5.21 -2.22
N GLN A 41 -9.32 -4.73 -2.90
CA GLN A 41 -9.50 -4.94 -4.34
C GLN A 41 -8.33 -4.36 -5.13
N MET A 42 -7.93 -3.11 -4.84
CA MET A 42 -6.75 -2.49 -5.44
C MET A 42 -5.48 -3.31 -5.17
N VAL A 43 -5.28 -3.82 -3.95
CA VAL A 43 -4.11 -4.65 -3.61
C VAL A 43 -4.12 -5.98 -4.37
N LYS A 44 -5.29 -6.60 -4.58
CA LYS A 44 -5.43 -7.83 -5.37
C LYS A 44 -5.04 -7.62 -6.83
N GLU A 45 -5.54 -6.55 -7.45
CA GLU A 45 -5.17 -6.20 -8.83
C GLU A 45 -3.67 -5.96 -8.98
N GLN A 46 -3.07 -5.26 -8.01
CA GLN A 46 -1.61 -5.07 -7.98
C GLN A 46 -0.85 -6.39 -7.77
N TYR A 47 -1.38 -7.31 -6.95
CA TYR A 47 -0.78 -8.62 -6.72
C TYR A 47 -0.83 -9.52 -7.95
N GLU A 48 -1.91 -9.47 -8.73
CA GLU A 48 -1.99 -10.19 -10.01
C GLU A 48 -0.96 -9.68 -11.02
N GLN A 49 -0.70 -8.36 -11.04
CA GLN A 49 0.26 -7.75 -11.98
C GLN A 49 1.72 -7.87 -11.53
N LYS A 50 1.99 -7.71 -10.23
CA LYS A 50 3.36 -7.55 -9.69
C LYS A 50 3.76 -8.67 -8.74
N GLY A 51 2.86 -9.58 -8.41
CA GLY A 51 3.09 -10.68 -7.48
C GLY A 51 3.36 -10.20 -6.04
N PRO A 52 4.19 -10.95 -5.28
CA PRO A 52 4.44 -10.70 -3.86
C PRO A 52 4.91 -9.30 -3.48
N ILE A 53 5.56 -8.57 -4.39
CA ILE A 53 6.04 -7.21 -4.13
C ILE A 53 4.89 -6.22 -3.89
N ALA A 54 3.70 -6.50 -4.41
CA ALA A 54 2.50 -5.70 -4.16
C ALA A 54 2.06 -5.72 -2.69
N LEU A 55 2.52 -6.69 -1.91
CA LEU A 55 2.24 -6.83 -0.48
C LEU A 55 3.39 -6.29 0.41
N ALA A 56 4.41 -5.66 -0.18
CA ALA A 56 5.49 -5.06 0.59
C ALA A 56 4.96 -3.92 1.46
N SER A 57 5.28 -3.96 2.76
CA SER A 57 4.84 -2.94 3.72
C SER A 57 5.60 -1.61 3.61
N ALA A 58 6.77 -1.63 2.97
CA ALA A 58 7.62 -0.48 2.73
C ALA A 58 8.05 -0.46 1.27
N CYS A 59 8.29 0.75 0.75
CA CYS A 59 8.92 0.90 -0.55
C CYS A 59 10.39 0.47 -0.47
N ALA A 60 10.93 -0.08 -1.56
CA ALA A 60 12.32 -0.52 -1.63
C ALA A 60 13.32 0.65 -1.73
N PHE A 61 12.83 1.87 -1.93
CA PHE A 61 13.62 3.09 -2.06
C PHE A 61 12.96 4.24 -1.31
N ASP A 62 13.74 5.28 -1.02
CA ASP A 62 13.23 6.51 -0.42
C ASP A 62 12.40 7.30 -1.43
N GLN A 63 11.08 7.17 -1.31
CA GLN A 63 10.14 7.85 -2.20
C GLN A 63 10.24 9.37 -2.11
N ALA A 64 10.54 9.92 -0.94
CA ALA A 64 10.65 11.36 -0.76
C ALA A 64 11.92 11.89 -1.41
N ALA A 65 13.04 11.19 -1.24
CA ALA A 65 14.31 11.53 -1.90
C ALA A 65 14.16 11.54 -3.42
N VAL A 66 13.57 10.48 -4.00
CA VAL A 66 13.37 10.39 -5.46
C VAL A 66 12.51 11.54 -5.99
N LEU A 67 11.43 11.92 -5.29
CA LEU A 67 10.59 13.05 -5.69
C LEU A 67 11.31 14.40 -5.58
N LEU A 68 12.17 14.57 -4.56
CA LEU A 68 12.94 15.79 -4.36
C LEU A 68 14.08 15.94 -5.39
N GLU A 69 14.75 14.84 -5.74
CA GLU A 69 15.77 14.79 -6.78
C GLU A 69 15.21 15.20 -8.16
N ASN A 70 13.94 14.88 -8.42
CA ASN A 70 13.28 15.17 -9.70
C ASN A 70 12.37 16.40 -9.65
N ARG A 71 12.45 17.20 -8.58
CA ARG A 71 11.50 18.28 -8.30
C ARG A 71 11.39 19.32 -9.42
N GLU A 72 12.52 19.81 -9.92
CA GLU A 72 12.55 20.85 -10.96
C GLU A 72 11.85 20.38 -12.24
N TYR A 73 12.08 19.14 -12.64
CA TYR A 73 11.38 18.55 -13.79
C TYR A 73 9.86 18.47 -13.56
N ILE A 74 9.44 18.05 -12.37
CA ILE A 74 8.02 17.95 -12.02
C ILE A 74 7.37 19.34 -12.00
N GLU A 75 8.02 20.33 -11.39
CA GLU A 75 7.54 21.71 -11.32
C GLU A 75 7.40 22.30 -12.73
N ASN A 76 8.42 22.16 -13.58
CA ASN A 76 8.38 22.69 -14.95
C ASN A 76 7.36 21.96 -15.84
N SER A 77 7.27 20.62 -15.74
CA SER A 77 6.39 19.83 -16.62
C SER A 77 4.91 19.99 -16.29
N LEU A 78 4.60 20.31 -15.03
CA LEU A 78 3.22 20.50 -14.54
C LEU A 78 2.88 21.98 -14.33
N GLU A 79 3.76 22.91 -14.72
CA GLU A 79 3.60 24.35 -14.56
C GLU A 79 3.26 24.76 -13.11
N LEU A 80 3.98 24.18 -12.15
CA LEU A 80 3.76 24.43 -10.72
C LEU A 80 4.76 25.47 -10.20
N ASP A 81 4.26 26.48 -9.47
CA ASP A 81 5.12 27.45 -8.78
C ASP A 81 6.01 26.79 -7.71
N ARG A 82 5.46 25.82 -6.98
CA ARG A 82 6.19 25.11 -5.92
C ARG A 82 5.56 23.76 -5.59
N PHE A 83 6.33 22.69 -5.75
CA PHE A 83 6.02 21.37 -5.22
C PHE A 83 6.51 21.23 -3.77
N SER A 84 5.72 20.61 -2.91
CA SER A 84 6.19 20.21 -1.58
C SER A 84 5.60 18.86 -1.21
N SER A 85 6.48 17.91 -0.89
CA SER A 85 6.06 16.61 -0.39
C SER A 85 6.01 16.62 1.13
N ASN A 86 4.81 16.44 1.71
CA ASN A 86 4.62 16.24 3.15
C ASN A 86 4.59 14.74 3.49
N THR A 87 5.57 13.99 2.98
CA THR A 87 5.70 12.58 3.35
C THR A 87 6.30 12.53 4.75
N ARG A 88 5.44 12.41 5.76
CA ARG A 88 5.85 12.02 7.11
C ARG A 88 6.31 10.56 7.04
N MET A 89 7.57 10.32 6.64
CA MET A 89 8.16 8.99 6.68
C MET A 89 8.24 8.58 8.13
N ARG A 90 7.32 7.69 8.54
CA ARG A 90 7.39 7.01 9.82
C ARG A 90 8.60 6.08 9.71
N LEU A 91 9.77 6.55 10.13
CA LEU A 91 10.91 5.69 10.45
C LEU A 91 10.36 4.63 11.40
N MET A 92 10.12 3.44 10.88
CA MET A 92 9.76 2.28 11.69
C MET A 92 11.05 1.77 12.32
N SER A 93 11.54 2.51 13.31
CA SER A 93 12.44 1.95 14.31
C SER A 93 11.64 0.88 15.04
N HIS A 94 11.91 -0.39 14.75
CA HIS A 94 11.57 -1.48 15.66
C HIS A 94 12.81 -1.83 16.50
N PRO A 95 12.62 -2.26 17.75
CA PRO A 95 13.68 -2.52 18.73
C PRO A 95 14.58 -3.69 18.35
#